data_AF-A0A532BRE8-F1
#
_entry.id   AF-A0A532BRE8-F1
#
_cell.length_a   1.000
_cell.length_b   1.000
_cell.length_c   1.000
_cell.angle_alpha   90.00
_cell.angle_beta   90.00
_cell.angle_gamma   90.00
#
_symmetry.space_group_name_H-M   'P 1'
#
loop_
_entity.id
_entity.type
_entity.pdbx_description
1 polymer ?
#
loop_
_entity_poly.entity_id
_entity_poly.type
_entity_poly.pdbx_seq_one_letter_code
_entity_poly.pdbx_strand_id
1 'polypeptide(L)'
;IGVVIIVRPGVGAVNPGHVIVLGAAVCFGISVVLVKSLTRTDSVVRIIFWMLIIQSLLGLVPALYEWQNPPLELWPWILLIAFTGMSSHFCMARALVYADATVISPMDFLRVPLSAVIGWLLYHEQIDAFTAGGGALILMGNLLNLQRRAPQPAEIAAS
;
A
#
# COMPACT_ATOMS: atom_id res chain seq x y z
N ILE A 1 -13.81 -0.66 9.42
CA ILE A 1 -14.76 0.43 9.77
C ILE A 1 -14.20 1.80 9.40
N GLY A 2 -12.99 2.18 9.83
CA GLY A 2 -12.46 3.53 9.54
C GLY A 2 -12.36 3.85 8.06
N VAL A 3 -11.94 2.87 7.24
CA VAL A 3 -11.93 2.98 5.78
C VAL A 3 -13.33 3.22 5.19
N VAL A 4 -14.38 2.58 5.72
CA VAL A 4 -15.76 2.77 5.25
C VAL A 4 -16.27 4.18 5.53
N ILE A 5 -15.89 4.75 6.68
CA ILE A 5 -16.24 6.13 7.06
C ILE A 5 -15.60 7.14 6.10
N ILE A 6 -14.36 6.90 5.68
CA ILE A 6 -13.63 7.76 4.74
C ILE A 6 -14.19 7.61 3.32
N VAL A 7 -14.38 6.38 2.85
CA VAL A 7 -14.81 6.08 1.49
C VAL A 7 -16.29 6.43 1.24
N ARG A 8 -17.12 6.47 2.29
CA ARG A 8 -18.57 6.73 2.21
C ARG A 8 -19.26 5.99 1.04
N PRO A 9 -19.20 4.66 1.02
CA PRO A 9 -19.86 3.89 -0.03
C PRO A 9 -21.38 4.13 0.06
N GLY A 10 -21.95 4.94 -0.85
CA GLY A 10 -23.39 5.20 -0.90
C GLY A 10 -23.84 6.60 -1.31
N VAL A 11 -22.94 7.59 -1.41
CA VAL A 11 -23.30 8.96 -1.83
C VAL A 11 -23.33 9.19 -3.35
N GLY A 12 -23.26 8.13 -4.16
CA GLY A 12 -23.29 8.22 -5.63
C GLY A 12 -23.77 6.94 -6.33
N ALA A 13 -24.04 7.03 -7.64
CA ALA A 13 -24.48 5.90 -8.44
C ALA A 13 -23.39 4.82 -8.56
N VAL A 14 -23.78 3.54 -8.54
CA VAL A 14 -22.87 2.41 -8.73
C VAL A 14 -22.37 2.41 -10.19
N ASN A 15 -21.17 2.93 -10.38
CA ASN A 15 -20.47 2.91 -11.67
C ASN A 15 -19.69 1.58 -11.86
N PRO A 16 -19.55 1.05 -13.09
CA PRO A 16 -18.67 -0.08 -13.40
C PRO A 16 -17.26 -0.02 -12.79
N GLY A 17 -16.72 1.18 -12.57
CA GLY A 17 -15.44 1.38 -11.88
C GLY A 17 -15.35 0.74 -10.50
N HIS A 18 -16.46 0.64 -9.75
CA HIS A 18 -16.49 -0.01 -8.43
C HIS A 18 -16.21 -1.53 -8.54
N VAL A 19 -16.71 -2.18 -9.58
CA VAL A 19 -16.48 -3.61 -9.82
C VAL A 19 -15.02 -3.86 -10.16
N ILE A 20 -14.43 -2.98 -10.98
CA ILE A 20 -13.00 -3.04 -11.33
C ILE A 20 -12.13 -2.88 -10.09
N VAL A 21 -12.44 -1.91 -9.22
CA VAL A 21 -11.70 -1.68 -7.97
C VAL A 21 -11.82 -2.88 -7.02
N LEU A 22 -13.00 -3.48 -6.90
CA LEU A 22 -13.19 -4.70 -6.10
C LEU A 22 -12.36 -5.86 -6.65
N GLY A 23 -12.37 -6.06 -7.97
CA GLY A 23 -11.51 -7.06 -8.62
C GLY A 23 -10.02 -6.80 -8.36
N ALA A 24 -9.59 -5.54 -8.49
CA ALA A 24 -8.22 -5.14 -8.19
C ALA A 24 -7.83 -5.39 -6.73
N ALA A 25 -8.75 -5.16 -5.78
CA ALA A 25 -8.50 -5.43 -4.36
C ALA A 25 -8.29 -6.93 -4.08
N VAL A 26 -9.08 -7.80 -4.72
CA VAL A 26 -8.91 -9.26 -4.62
C VAL A 26 -7.56 -9.68 -5.22
N CYS A 27 -7.24 -9.21 -6.43
CA CYS A 27 -5.96 -9.48 -7.08
C CYS A 27 -4.76 -8.99 -6.25
N PHE A 28 -4.88 -7.81 -5.62
CA PHE A 28 -3.86 -7.28 -4.73
C PHE A 28 -3.66 -8.16 -3.49
N GLY A 29 -4.73 -8.62 -2.85
CA GLY A 29 -4.65 -9.56 -1.73
C GLY A 29 -3.95 -10.86 -2.12
N ILE A 30 -4.30 -11.44 -3.28
CA ILE A 30 -3.65 -12.64 -3.82
C ILE A 30 -2.16 -12.38 -4.07
N SER A 31 -1.83 -11.23 -4.68
CA SER A 31 -0.45 -10.83 -4.96
C SER A 31 0.40 -10.77 -3.69
N VAL A 32 -0.10 -10.15 -2.61
CA VAL A 32 0.62 -10.08 -1.33
C VAL A 32 0.92 -11.47 -0.76
N VAL A 33 -0.06 -12.39 -0.82
CA VAL A 33 0.13 -13.77 -0.35
C VAL A 33 1.14 -14.52 -1.21
N LEU A 34 1.08 -14.35 -2.54
CA LEU A 34 2.05 -14.96 -3.47
C LEU A 34 3.47 -14.43 -3.24
N VAL A 35 3.65 -13.11 -3.11
CA VAL A 35 4.95 -12.49 -2.80
C VAL A 35 5.51 -13.07 -1.52
N LYS A 36 4.68 -13.19 -0.48
CA LYS A 36 5.10 -13.83 0.76
C LYS A 36 5.50 -15.30 0.57
N SER A 37 4.79 -16.06 -0.25
CA SER A 37 5.18 -17.43 -0.59
C SER A 37 6.55 -17.46 -1.29
N LEU A 38 6.78 -16.56 -2.26
CA LEU A 38 8.05 -16.46 -2.99
C LEU A 38 9.21 -16.06 -2.09
N THR A 39 8.98 -15.20 -1.08
CA THR A 39 10.05 -14.82 -0.14
C THR A 39 10.60 -15.98 0.69
N ARG A 40 9.94 -17.14 0.70
CA ARG A 40 10.44 -18.37 1.35
C ARG A 40 11.44 -19.14 0.49
N THR A 41 11.35 -19.03 -0.83
CA THR A 41 12.16 -19.79 -1.79
C THR A 41 13.22 -18.94 -2.48
N ASP A 42 12.93 -17.66 -2.70
CA ASP A 42 13.74 -16.75 -3.50
C ASP A 42 14.18 -15.53 -2.70
N SER A 43 15.28 -14.93 -3.15
CA SER A 43 15.78 -13.68 -2.56
C SER A 43 14.85 -12.51 -2.91
N VAL A 44 14.71 -11.59 -1.97
CA VAL A 44 13.86 -10.38 -2.12
C VAL A 44 14.25 -9.56 -3.36
N VAL A 45 15.54 -9.47 -3.66
CA VAL A 45 16.05 -8.76 -4.84
C VAL A 45 15.51 -9.39 -6.14
N ARG A 46 15.45 -10.72 -6.23
CA ARG A 46 14.94 -11.44 -7.41
C ARG A 46 13.45 -11.18 -7.60
N ILE A 47 12.68 -11.20 -6.52
CA ILE A 47 11.23 -10.94 -6.54
C ILE A 47 10.96 -9.53 -7.07
N ILE A 48 11.64 -8.53 -6.51
CA ILE A 48 11.49 -7.13 -6.89
C ILE A 48 11.92 -6.90 -8.33
N PHE A 49 13.06 -7.46 -8.74
CA PHE A 49 13.56 -7.35 -10.11
C PHE A 49 12.51 -7.83 -11.12
N TRP A 50 11.94 -9.02 -10.93
CA TRP A 50 10.89 -9.54 -11.81
C TRP A 50 9.59 -8.75 -11.72
N MET A 51 9.21 -8.28 -10.53
CA MET A 51 8.03 -7.44 -10.35
C MET A 51 8.13 -6.14 -11.15
N LEU A 52 9.27 -5.44 -11.06
CA LEU A 52 9.48 -4.20 -11.82
C LEU A 52 9.52 -4.44 -13.32
N ILE A 53 10.13 -5.52 -13.79
CA ILE A 53 10.14 -5.86 -15.23
C ILE A 53 8.72 -6.08 -15.74
N ILE A 54 7.94 -6.92 -15.04
CA ILE A 54 6.57 -7.23 -15.45
C ILE A 54 5.71 -5.97 -15.39
N GLN A 55 5.80 -5.17 -14.33
CA GLN A 55 5.08 -3.89 -14.21
C GLN A 55 5.49 -2.89 -15.31
N SER A 56 6.78 -2.80 -15.63
CA SER A 56 7.29 -1.93 -16.70
C SER A 56 6.78 -2.38 -18.06
N LEU A 57 6.75 -3.68 -18.36
CA LEU A 57 6.23 -4.20 -19.62
C LEU A 57 4.72 -3.97 -19.74
N LEU A 58 3.97 -4.24 -18.67
CA LEU A 58 2.53 -3.98 -18.63
C LEU A 58 2.21 -2.49 -18.75
N GLY A 59 3.02 -1.62 -18.14
CA GLY A 59 2.89 -0.16 -18.25
C GLY A 59 3.33 0.39 -19.62
N LEU A 60 4.25 -0.30 -20.31
CA LEU A 60 4.69 0.08 -21.64
C LEU A 60 3.59 -0.08 -22.69
N VAL A 61 2.74 -1.11 -22.57
CA VAL A 61 1.63 -1.34 -23.51
C VAL A 61 0.73 -0.11 -23.66
N PRO A 62 0.11 0.44 -22.60
CA PRO A 62 -0.71 1.66 -22.72
C PRO A 62 0.13 2.90 -23.04
N ALA A 63 1.39 2.97 -22.57
CA ALA A 63 2.27 4.09 -22.89
C ALA A 63 2.57 4.19 -24.40
N LEU A 64 2.64 3.06 -25.11
CA LEU A 64 2.82 3.03 -26.57
C LEU A 64 1.59 3.52 -27.33
N TYR A 65 0.38 3.35 -26.79
CA TYR A 65 -0.85 3.84 -27.44
C TYR A 65 -0.99 5.36 -27.34
N GLU A 66 -0.55 5.98 -26.24
CA GLU A 66 -0.70 7.41 -25.95
C GLU A 66 0.66 8.03 -25.56
N TRP A 67 1.69 7.79 -26.37
CA TRP A 67 3.06 8.19 -26.04
C TRP A 67 3.21 9.72 -26.02
N GLN A 68 3.56 10.26 -24.86
CA GLN A 68 3.86 11.69 -24.69
C GLN A 68 5.24 11.85 -24.06
N ASN A 69 6.09 12.63 -24.70
CA ASN A 69 7.45 12.82 -24.22
C ASN A 69 7.46 13.80 -23.03
N PRO A 70 7.91 13.38 -21.83
CA PRO A 70 7.89 14.26 -20.67
C PRO A 70 8.87 15.43 -20.86
N PRO A 71 8.46 16.67 -20.57
CA PRO A 71 9.37 17.82 -20.57
C PRO A 71 10.53 17.61 -19.59
N LEU A 72 11.69 18.19 -19.92
CA LEU A 72 12.93 18.08 -19.14
C LEU A 72 12.77 18.46 -17.66
N GLU A 73 11.86 19.39 -17.36
CA GLU A 73 11.57 19.86 -16.00
C GLU A 73 10.93 18.79 -15.10
N LEU A 74 10.25 17.78 -15.66
CA LEU A 74 9.60 16.72 -14.89
C LEU A 74 10.53 15.56 -14.55
N TRP A 75 11.68 15.45 -15.20
CA TRP A 75 12.62 14.34 -14.98
C TRP A 75 13.10 14.19 -13.52
N PRO A 76 13.42 15.27 -12.78
CA PRO A 76 13.75 15.16 -11.36
C PRO A 76 12.62 14.53 -10.53
N TRP A 77 11.37 14.91 -10.80
CA TRP A 77 10.20 14.36 -10.13
C TRP A 77 9.95 12.90 -10.50
N ILE A 78 10.12 12.55 -11.78
CA ILE A 78 10.02 11.16 -12.25
C ILE A 78 11.04 10.27 -11.55
N LEU A 79 12.30 10.71 -11.46
CA LEU A 79 13.35 9.97 -10.76
C LEU A 79 13.05 9.83 -9.26
N LEU A 80 12.54 10.88 -8.63
CA LEU A 80 12.15 10.86 -7.22
C LEU A 80 11.01 9.85 -6.97
N ILE A 81 9.97 9.85 -7.81
CA ILE A 81 8.86 8.89 -7.73
C ILE A 81 9.36 7.46 -8.00
N ALA A 82 10.21 7.27 -9.01
CA ALA A 82 10.78 5.95 -9.33
C ALA A 82 11.61 5.39 -8.15
N PHE A 83 12.46 6.21 -7.55
CA PHE A 83 13.32 5.79 -6.43
C PHE A 83 12.52 5.51 -5.16
N THR A 84 11.57 6.39 -4.82
CA THR A 84 10.70 6.20 -3.65
C THR A 84 9.75 5.01 -3.82
N GLY A 85 9.19 4.83 -5.03
CA GLY A 85 8.36 3.67 -5.38
C GLY A 85 9.14 2.36 -5.29
N MET A 86 10.36 2.31 -5.85
CA MET A 86 11.22 1.13 -5.75
C MET A 86 11.59 0.82 -4.28
N SER A 87 11.95 1.85 -3.52
CA SER A 87 12.29 1.72 -2.10
C SER A 87 11.09 1.23 -1.26
N SER A 88 9.89 1.72 -1.56
CA SER A 88 8.64 1.28 -0.93
C SER A 88 8.37 -0.21 -1.19
N HIS A 89 8.46 -0.64 -2.45
CA HIS A 89 8.31 -2.06 -2.80
C HIS A 89 9.39 -2.93 -2.16
N PHE A 90 10.63 -2.45 -2.10
CA PHE A 90 11.71 -3.14 -1.42
C PHE A 90 11.46 -3.30 0.08
N CYS A 91 11.05 -2.23 0.75
CA CYS A 91 10.69 -2.26 2.17
C CYS A 91 9.54 -3.23 2.44
N MET A 92 8.50 -3.20 1.61
CA MET A 92 7.35 -4.10 1.72
C MET A 92 7.75 -5.58 1.56
N ALA A 93 8.50 -5.90 0.52
CA ALA A 93 8.95 -7.28 0.28
C ALA A 93 9.88 -7.77 1.41
N ARG A 94 10.75 -6.89 1.94
CA ARG A 94 11.57 -7.20 3.12
C ARG A 94 10.71 -7.39 4.37
N ALA A 95 9.69 -6.57 4.59
CA ALA A 95 8.78 -6.72 5.72
C ALA A 95 8.07 -8.09 5.70
N LEU A 96 7.65 -8.56 4.51
CA LEU A 96 7.01 -9.87 4.34
C LEU A 96 7.93 -11.06 4.64
N VAL A 97 9.25 -10.88 4.60
CA VAL A 97 10.22 -11.89 5.06
C VAL A 97 10.21 -12.01 6.58
N TYR A 98 10.12 -10.88 7.30
CA TYR A 98 10.23 -10.84 8.76
C TYR A 98 8.89 -10.98 9.50
N ALA A 99 7.79 -10.61 8.86
CA ALA A 99 6.46 -10.58 9.46
C ALA A 99 5.40 -11.15 8.52
N ASP A 100 4.37 -11.75 9.11
CA ASP A 100 3.27 -12.29 8.33
C ASP A 100 2.43 -11.18 7.66
N ALA A 101 1.86 -11.48 6.48
CA ALA A 101 0.92 -10.59 5.80
C ALA A 101 -0.24 -10.11 6.69
N THR A 102 -0.66 -10.90 7.68
CA THR A 102 -1.68 -10.52 8.68
C THR A 102 -1.24 -9.42 9.64
N VAL A 103 0.07 -9.23 9.85
CA VAL A 103 0.66 -8.14 10.64
C VAL A 103 0.84 -6.89 9.79
N ILE A 104 1.23 -7.10 8.53
CA ILE A 104 1.54 -6.01 7.60
C ILE A 104 0.25 -5.36 7.10
N SER A 105 -0.83 -6.12 6.94
CA SER A 105 -2.11 -5.59 6.45
C SER A 105 -2.67 -4.44 7.31
N PRO A 106 -2.73 -4.52 8.66
CA PRO A 106 -3.07 -3.38 9.51
C PRO A 106 -2.14 -2.17 9.34
N MET A 107 -0.84 -2.39 9.13
CA MET A 107 0.12 -1.30 8.94
C MET A 107 -0.04 -0.64 7.57
N ASP A 108 -0.42 -1.39 6.54
CA ASP A 108 -0.69 -0.85 5.21
C ASP A 108 -1.84 0.17 5.26
N PHE A 109 -2.85 -0.04 6.11
CA PHE A 109 -3.92 0.95 6.32
C PHE A 109 -3.46 2.28 6.92
N LEU A 110 -2.27 2.34 7.54
CA LEU A 110 -1.69 3.58 8.06
C LEU A 110 -1.38 4.58 6.94
N ARG A 111 -1.23 4.11 5.70
CA ARG A 111 -1.04 4.98 4.53
C ARG A 111 -2.17 6.01 4.39
N VAL A 112 -3.40 5.65 4.76
CA VAL A 112 -4.60 6.48 4.57
C VAL A 112 -4.57 7.73 5.46
N PRO A 113 -4.40 7.64 6.80
CA PRO A 113 -4.24 8.83 7.63
C PRO A 113 -2.96 9.59 7.29
N LEU A 114 -1.84 8.92 6.98
CA LEU A 114 -0.61 9.59 6.59
C LEU A 114 -0.76 10.40 5.30
N SER A 115 -1.43 9.85 4.28
CA SER A 115 -1.69 10.59 3.03
C SER A 115 -2.61 11.79 3.27
N ALA A 116 -3.58 11.69 4.18
CA ALA A 116 -4.44 12.81 4.55
C ALA A 116 -3.66 13.95 5.24
N VAL A 117 -2.73 13.61 6.15
CA VAL A 117 -1.86 14.60 6.81
C VAL A 117 -0.93 15.27 5.80
N ILE A 118 -0.34 14.51 4.88
CA ILE A 118 0.52 15.05 3.82
C ILE A 118 -0.29 15.94 2.86
N GLY A 119 -1.51 15.52 2.49
CA GLY A 119 -2.46 16.31 1.69
C GLY A 119 -2.74 17.67 2.31
N TRP A 120 -3.04 17.68 3.61
CA TRP A 120 -3.26 18.92 4.36
C TRP A 120 -2.00 19.79 4.47
N LEU A 121 -0.82 19.20 4.69
CA LEU A 121 0.43 19.94 4.90
C LEU A 121 0.98 20.55 3.60
N LEU A 122 0.96 19.79 2.50
CA LEU A 122 1.57 20.20 1.23
C LEU A 122 0.59 20.87 0.27
N TYR A 123 -0.67 20.41 0.26
CA TYR A 123 -1.69 20.89 -0.68
C TYR A 123 -2.75 21.76 -0.02
N HIS A 124 -2.68 21.98 1.31
CA HIS A 124 -3.67 22.71 2.08
C HIS A 124 -5.11 22.19 1.89
N GLU A 125 -5.26 20.90 1.59
CA GLU A 125 -6.57 20.25 1.49
C GLU A 125 -7.28 20.26 2.86
N GLN A 126 -8.56 20.63 2.88
CA GLN A 126 -9.33 20.62 4.12
C GLN A 126 -9.61 19.18 4.57
N ILE A 127 -9.15 18.84 5.77
CA ILE A 127 -9.49 17.55 6.39
C ILE A 127 -10.91 17.64 6.93
N ASP A 128 -11.85 16.98 6.24
CA ASP A 128 -13.21 16.83 6.73
C ASP A 128 -13.25 16.00 8.03
N ALA A 129 -14.23 16.26 8.90
CA ALA A 129 -14.41 15.60 10.19
C ALA A 129 -14.48 14.07 10.07
N PHE A 130 -14.98 13.57 8.95
CA PHE A 130 -15.04 12.14 8.64
C PHE A 130 -13.68 11.54 8.29
N THR A 131 -12.81 12.28 7.60
CA THR A 131 -11.42 11.85 7.32
C THR A 131 -10.63 11.79 8.62
N ALA A 132 -10.80 12.79 9.49
CA ALA A 132 -10.21 12.79 10.82
C ALA A 132 -10.73 11.63 11.69
N GLY A 133 -12.05 11.42 11.75
CA GLY A 133 -12.67 10.35 12.54
C GLY A 133 -12.34 8.95 12.02
N GLY A 134 -12.36 8.75 10.71
CA GLY A 134 -11.97 7.49 10.08
C GLY A 134 -10.47 7.19 10.27
N GLY A 135 -9.62 8.22 10.16
CA GLY A 135 -8.19 8.14 10.44
C GLY A 135 -7.91 7.74 11.89
N ALA A 136 -8.58 8.38 12.85
CA ALA A 136 -8.46 8.04 14.27
C ALA A 136 -8.86 6.58 14.56
N LEU A 137 -9.92 6.10 13.92
CA LEU A 137 -10.36 4.70 14.09
C LEU A 137 -9.36 3.70 13.48
N ILE A 138 -8.73 4.04 12.36
CA ILE A 138 -7.65 3.24 11.76
C ILE A 138 -6.46 3.18 12.73
N LEU A 139 -6.07 4.32 13.30
CA LEU A 139 -4.95 4.40 14.26
C LEU A 139 -5.23 3.57 15.52
N MET A 140 -6.42 3.70 16.11
CA MET A 140 -6.82 2.87 17.25
C MET A 140 -6.80 1.37 16.92
N GLY A 141 -7.35 0.99 15.75
CA GLY A 141 -7.36 -0.41 15.31
C GLY A 141 -5.95 -0.97 15.14
N ASN A 142 -5.03 -0.18 14.58
CA ASN A 142 -3.62 -0.56 14.43
C ASN A 142 -2.94 -0.74 15.79
N LEU A 143 -3.14 0.21 16.72
CA LEU A 143 -2.57 0.14 18.08
C LEU A 143 -3.05 -1.09 18.85
N LEU A 144 -4.35 -1.39 18.80
CA LEU A 144 -4.93 -2.58 19.45
C LEU A 144 -4.40 -3.88 18.84
N ASN A 145 -4.17 -3.92 17.52
CA ASN A 145 -3.60 -5.08 16.84
C ASN A 145 -2.16 -5.35 17.31
N LEU A 146 -1.36 -4.29 17.46
CA LEU A 146 0.00 -4.37 17.98
C LEU A 146 0.03 -4.80 19.46
N GLN A 147 -0.86 -4.25 20.30
CA GLN A 147 -0.91 -4.55 21.74
C GLN A 147 -1.33 -6.00 22.02
N ARG A 148 -2.24 -6.57 21.24
CA ARG A 148 -2.65 -7.99 21.38
C ARG A 148 -1.54 -8.98 21.00
N ARG A 149 -0.45 -8.49 20.41
CA ARG A 149 0.74 -9.25 20.03
C ARG A 149 1.91 -9.05 20.99
N ALA A 150 1.70 -8.44 22.17
CA ALA A 150 2.69 -8.48 23.24
C ALA A 150 3.06 -9.96 23.51
N PRO A 151 4.37 -10.29 23.60
CA PRO A 151 4.84 -11.67 23.62
C PRO A 151 4.15 -12.46 24.73
N GLN A 152 3.62 -13.64 24.39
CA GLN A 152 3.27 -14.62 25.41
C GLN A 152 4.56 -14.95 26.20
N PRO A 153 4.56 -14.88 27.54
CA PRO A 153 5.75 -15.12 28.38
C PRO A 153 6.47 -16.46 28.16
N ALA A 154 5.89 -17.38 27.37
CA ALA A 154 6.46 -18.69 27.08
C ALA A 154 7.69 -18.65 26.15
N GLU A 155 7.86 -17.62 25.31
CA GLU A 155 8.97 -17.57 24.34
C GLU A 155 10.29 -17.04 24.94
N ILE A 156 10.22 -16.36 26.11
CA ILE A 156 11.40 -15.88 26.85
C ILE A 156 12.06 -17.02 27.66
N ALA A 157 11.33 -18.11 27.92
CA ALA A 157 11.85 -19.25 28.70
C ALA A 157 12.62 -20.28 27.87
N ALA A 158 12.69 -20.13 26.55
CA ALA A 158 13.30 -21.11 25.63
C ALA A 158 14.57 -20.61 24.92
N SER A 159 15.10 -19.42 25.27
CA SER A 159 16.38 -18.89 24.80
C SER A 159 17.53 -19.20 25.74
#